data_AF-A0A9X3X514-F1
#
_entry.id   AF-A0A9X3X514-F1
#
_cell.length_a   1.000
_cell.length_b   1.000
_cell.length_c   1.000
_cell.angle_alpha   90.00
_cell.angle_beta   90.00
_cell.angle_gamma   90.00
#
_symmetry.space_group_name_H-M   'P 1'
#
loop_
_entity.id
_entity.type
_entity.pdbx_description
1 polymer ?
#
loop_
_entity_poly.entity_id
_entity_poly.type
_entity_poly.pdbx_seq_one_letter_code
_entity_poly.pdbx_strand_id
1 'polypeptide(L)'
;MAHIILPHTIANDRLEEARGFRRRIGANLGASASRGPFLPTLAAFATDVAGTLLTVDAEPTEGVEWLRRSARASALFFGRVVFPDRVVPMEITVDVMVGAVNPPPPWQEATARAWVDAMWCTLAIADGTAHAWLTNIPESALLQIGVQTAKLDEYFFPLAETLRAVATRSGHHGKELIRTLEAMPNAARASSRLERIDEPAVRTLFALLEGDQPGYTESLVALLESHRAYAEALASAGPRTLLSLPACALERLARSRGIVSGVVSAYAPELVFTA
;
A
#
# COMPACT_ATOMS: atom_id res chain seq x y z
N MET A 1 -25.09 -17.85 -3.69
CA MET A 1 -23.71 -17.37 -3.91
C MET A 1 -22.77 -18.39 -3.30
N ALA A 2 -21.84 -18.94 -4.09
CA ALA A 2 -20.82 -19.84 -3.58
C ALA A 2 -19.67 -18.99 -3.00
N HIS A 3 -19.28 -19.24 -1.75
CA HIS A 3 -18.14 -18.57 -1.12
C HIS A 3 -16.85 -19.31 -1.49
N ILE A 4 -15.88 -18.60 -2.04
CA ILE A 4 -14.53 -19.12 -2.30
C ILE A 4 -13.68 -18.87 -1.05
N ILE A 5 -13.21 -19.94 -0.40
CA ILE A 5 -12.41 -19.89 0.83
C ILE A 5 -10.99 -20.40 0.52
N LEU A 6 -9.97 -19.57 0.75
CA LEU A 6 -8.56 -19.95 0.56
C LEU A 6 -7.93 -20.42 1.89
N PRO A 7 -7.42 -21.66 2.01
CA PRO A 7 -6.90 -22.22 3.27
C PRO A 7 -5.48 -21.71 3.65
N HIS A 8 -5.22 -21.58 4.96
CA HIS A 8 -4.01 -21.02 5.57
C HIS A 8 -3.07 -22.11 6.14
N THR A 9 -1.76 -22.02 5.87
CA THR A 9 -0.71 -22.64 6.71
C THR A 9 0.55 -21.78 6.66
N ILE A 10 0.77 -20.95 7.69
CA ILE A 10 2.07 -20.31 7.94
C ILE A 10 2.75 -21.15 9.04
N ALA A 11 3.96 -21.67 8.79
CA ALA A 11 4.67 -22.54 9.71
C ALA A 11 5.06 -21.82 11.02
N ASN A 12 4.77 -22.45 12.17
CA ASN A 12 4.98 -21.92 13.52
C ASN A 12 6.42 -21.43 13.81
N ASP A 13 7.43 -22.01 13.16
CA ASP A 13 8.84 -21.65 13.42
C ASP A 13 9.19 -20.25 12.89
N ARG A 14 8.57 -19.81 11.78
CA ARG A 14 8.74 -18.45 11.25
C ARG A 14 8.06 -17.39 12.12
N LEU A 15 7.08 -17.81 12.94
CA LEU A 15 6.41 -16.93 13.90
C LEU A 15 7.29 -16.65 15.12
N GLU A 16 8.06 -17.60 15.61
CA GLU A 16 8.97 -17.42 16.76
C GLU A 16 10.17 -16.52 16.43
N GLU A 17 10.75 -16.64 15.24
CA GLU A 17 11.85 -15.77 14.81
C GLU A 17 11.39 -14.30 14.67
N ALA A 18 10.18 -14.09 14.13
CA ALA A 18 9.54 -12.78 14.10
C ALA A 18 9.28 -12.23 15.53
N ARG A 19 8.85 -13.07 16.48
CA ARG A 19 8.67 -12.69 17.90
C ARG A 19 9.97 -12.23 18.56
N GLY A 20 11.10 -12.88 18.28
CA GLY A 20 12.42 -12.51 18.80
C GLY A 20 12.99 -11.21 18.22
N PHE A 21 12.72 -10.93 16.93
CA PHE A 21 13.08 -9.66 16.30
C PHE A 21 12.25 -8.49 16.84
N ARG A 22 10.92 -8.68 16.99
CA ARG A 22 9.98 -7.68 17.53
C ARG A 22 10.35 -7.18 18.93
N ARG A 23 10.68 -8.09 19.86
CA ARG A 23 11.06 -7.74 21.24
C ARG A 23 12.31 -6.86 21.31
N ARG A 24 13.28 -7.09 20.41
CA ARG A 24 14.52 -6.30 20.35
C ARG A 24 14.30 -4.90 19.79
N ILE A 25 13.40 -4.73 18.83
CA ILE A 25 13.07 -3.40 18.28
C ILE A 25 12.25 -2.59 19.29
N GLY A 26 11.20 -3.18 19.89
CA GLY A 26 10.38 -2.52 20.92
C GLY A 26 11.18 -2.00 22.12
N ALA A 27 12.15 -2.79 22.61
CA ALA A 27 13.02 -2.38 23.72
C ALA A 27 13.96 -1.22 23.36
N ASN A 28 14.38 -1.11 22.09
CA ASN A 28 15.26 -0.04 21.63
C ASN A 28 14.51 1.25 21.25
N LEU A 29 13.20 1.17 20.97
CA LEU A 29 12.35 2.31 20.62
C LEU A 29 12.11 3.26 21.80
N GLY A 30 11.87 2.73 23.00
CA GLY A 30 11.69 3.55 24.21
C GLY A 30 12.97 4.30 24.63
N ALA A 31 14.14 3.68 24.42
CA ALA A 31 15.44 4.32 24.67
C ALA A 31 15.76 5.40 23.61
N SER A 32 15.35 5.19 22.36
CA SER A 32 15.63 6.11 21.24
C SER A 32 14.72 7.34 21.21
N ALA A 33 13.51 7.26 21.80
CA ALA A 33 12.57 8.38 21.91
C ALA A 33 13.08 9.57 22.75
N SER A 34 14.13 9.37 23.54
CA SER A 34 14.72 10.38 24.43
C SER A 34 15.90 11.15 23.84
N ARG A 35 16.30 10.87 22.59
CA ARG A 35 17.39 11.56 21.86
C ARG A 35 16.85 12.05 20.51
N GLY A 36 16.56 13.35 20.38
CA GLY A 36 15.82 13.91 19.23
C GLY A 36 16.52 13.83 17.85
N PRO A 37 15.82 14.20 16.75
CA PRO A 37 14.40 13.94 16.53
C PRO A 37 14.11 13.37 15.11
N PHE A 38 13.31 12.30 15.10
CA PHE A 38 12.22 12.08 14.15
C PHE A 38 12.48 11.50 12.73
N LEU A 39 13.64 11.63 12.09
CA LEU A 39 13.80 11.13 10.70
C LEU A 39 14.10 9.63 10.56
N PRO A 40 15.07 9.05 11.30
CA PRO A 40 15.22 7.60 11.37
C PRO A 40 13.96 6.98 11.97
N THR A 41 13.25 7.70 12.84
CA THR A 41 11.95 7.31 13.36
C THR A 41 10.89 7.35 12.29
N LEU A 42 10.82 8.30 11.35
CA LEU A 42 9.76 8.29 10.31
C LEU A 42 10.05 7.31 9.18
N ALA A 43 11.32 7.07 8.85
CA ALA A 43 11.72 6.02 7.92
C ALA A 43 11.57 4.64 8.58
N ALA A 44 11.96 4.48 9.85
CA ALA A 44 11.70 3.27 10.64
C ALA A 44 10.23 3.12 10.97
N PHE A 45 9.46 4.19 11.15
CA PHE A 45 8.01 4.18 11.36
C PHE A 45 7.33 3.90 10.04
N ALA A 46 7.75 4.43 8.90
CA ALA A 46 7.31 3.98 7.57
C ALA A 46 7.71 2.54 7.27
N THR A 47 8.79 2.03 7.88
CA THR A 47 9.22 0.62 7.84
C THR A 47 8.46 -0.26 8.86
N ASP A 48 8.00 0.33 9.97
CA ASP A 48 7.19 -0.26 11.06
C ASP A 48 5.67 -0.13 10.79
N VAL A 49 5.32 0.73 9.84
CA VAL A 49 4.04 0.97 9.17
C VAL A 49 4.05 0.30 7.79
N ALA A 50 5.22 -0.13 7.32
CA ALA A 50 5.43 -1.37 6.59
C ALA A 50 5.69 -2.54 7.55
N GLY A 51 5.14 -2.42 8.78
CA GLY A 51 4.58 -3.40 9.74
C GLY A 51 5.48 -4.44 10.38
N THR A 52 6.10 -3.96 11.45
CA THR A 52 6.74 -4.80 12.45
C THR A 52 5.91 -4.93 13.74
N LEU A 53 4.71 -4.34 13.82
CA LEU A 53 3.90 -4.27 15.06
C LEU A 53 2.51 -4.94 15.06
N LEU A 54 2.13 -5.73 14.04
CA LEU A 54 0.93 -6.57 14.20
C LEU A 54 1.25 -7.74 15.13
N THR A 55 0.73 -7.69 16.36
CA THR A 55 0.79 -8.81 17.30
C THR A 55 0.01 -9.99 16.72
N VAL A 56 0.36 -11.23 17.10
CA VAL A 56 -0.36 -12.42 16.62
C VAL A 56 -1.78 -12.50 17.25
N ASP A 57 -2.01 -11.72 18.31
CA ASP A 57 -3.29 -11.50 18.97
C ASP A 57 -3.89 -10.12 18.63
N ALA A 58 -3.40 -9.48 17.57
CA ALA A 58 -3.88 -8.17 17.16
C ALA A 58 -5.35 -8.31 16.77
N GLU A 59 -6.22 -7.67 17.55
CA GLU A 59 -7.62 -7.48 17.17
C GLU A 59 -7.64 -6.94 15.74
N PRO A 60 -8.50 -7.45 14.84
CA PRO A 60 -8.56 -7.02 13.45
C PRO A 60 -8.56 -5.48 13.28
N THR A 61 -9.12 -4.75 14.25
CA THR A 61 -9.13 -3.28 14.33
C THR A 61 -7.74 -2.64 14.33
N GLU A 62 -6.74 -3.31 14.90
CA GLU A 62 -5.34 -2.85 14.89
C GLU A 62 -4.74 -2.87 13.48
N GLY A 63 -5.15 -3.82 12.63
CA GLY A 63 -4.74 -3.90 11.22
C GLY A 63 -5.29 -2.75 10.39
N VAL A 64 -6.54 -2.37 10.63
CA VAL A 64 -7.15 -1.20 9.98
C VAL A 64 -6.48 0.09 10.45
N GLU A 65 -6.25 0.23 11.76
CA GLU A 65 -5.56 1.40 12.31
C GLU A 65 -4.11 1.48 11.81
N TRP A 66 -3.45 0.33 11.61
CA TRP A 66 -2.14 0.27 10.96
C TRP A 66 -2.21 0.79 9.51
N LEU A 67 -3.14 0.31 8.68
CA LEU A 67 -3.33 0.82 7.31
C LEU A 67 -3.60 2.33 7.27
N ARG A 68 -4.36 2.85 8.25
CA ARG A 68 -4.64 4.28 8.40
C ARG A 68 -3.40 5.09 8.68
N ARG A 69 -2.61 4.64 9.66
CA ARG A 69 -1.30 5.20 9.94
C ARG A 69 -0.40 5.16 8.70
N SER A 70 -0.42 4.07 7.93
CA SER A 70 0.32 3.96 6.66
C SER A 70 -0.09 4.98 5.63
N ALA A 71 -1.38 5.07 5.34
CA ALA A 71 -1.89 6.02 4.37
C ALA A 71 -1.49 7.46 4.73
N ARG A 72 -1.71 7.86 5.99
CA ARG A 72 -1.44 9.23 6.45
C ARG A 72 0.06 9.54 6.56
N ALA A 73 0.86 8.63 7.12
CA ALA A 73 2.31 8.84 7.23
C ALA A 73 2.95 8.95 5.84
N SER A 74 2.55 8.11 4.88
CA SER A 74 3.03 8.21 3.50
C SER A 74 2.56 9.50 2.82
N ALA A 75 1.30 9.89 2.99
CA ALA A 75 0.78 11.14 2.44
C ALA A 75 1.54 12.36 2.98
N LEU A 76 1.84 12.38 4.28
CA LEU A 76 2.66 13.42 4.90
C LEU A 76 4.08 13.41 4.35
N PHE A 77 4.72 12.24 4.28
CA PHE A 77 6.08 12.10 3.74
C PHE A 77 6.18 12.69 2.33
N PHE A 78 5.29 12.27 1.43
CA PHE A 78 5.26 12.75 0.06
C PHE A 78 4.89 14.25 -0.02
N GLY A 79 3.92 14.69 0.78
CA GLY A 79 3.57 16.10 0.91
C GLY A 79 4.76 16.97 1.32
N ARG A 80 5.66 16.47 2.17
CA ARG A 80 6.86 17.18 2.62
C ARG A 80 7.96 17.23 1.60
N VAL A 81 8.19 16.13 0.88
CA VAL A 81 9.19 16.11 -0.19
C VAL A 81 8.80 17.11 -1.29
N VAL A 82 7.51 17.19 -1.61
CA VAL A 82 7.00 18.03 -2.73
C VAL A 82 6.70 19.47 -2.30
N PHE A 83 6.26 19.68 -1.05
CA PHE A 83 5.91 21.00 -0.51
C PHE A 83 6.66 21.27 0.81
N PRO A 84 8.00 21.39 0.79
CA PRO A 84 8.82 21.48 2.01
C PRO A 84 8.44 22.66 2.91
N ASP A 85 8.00 23.77 2.32
CA ASP A 85 7.63 25.00 3.04
C ASP A 85 6.20 24.95 3.63
N ARG A 86 5.37 23.95 3.28
CA ARG A 86 4.00 23.85 3.77
C ARG A 86 3.95 23.07 5.08
N VAL A 87 3.74 23.75 6.19
CA VAL A 87 3.50 23.15 7.51
C VAL A 87 2.00 22.94 7.72
N VAL A 88 1.51 21.74 7.40
CA VAL A 88 0.13 21.35 7.71
C VAL A 88 0.15 20.17 8.68
N PRO A 89 -0.47 20.30 9.86
CA PRO A 89 -0.57 19.21 10.80
C PRO A 89 -1.49 18.11 10.27
N MET A 90 -1.00 16.87 10.31
CA MET A 90 -1.76 15.67 9.96
C MET A 90 -1.87 14.77 11.17
N GLU A 91 -3.08 14.38 11.51
CA GLU A 91 -3.33 13.38 12.54
C GLU A 91 -2.90 12.01 12.02
N ILE A 92 -1.86 11.40 12.58
CA ILE A 92 -1.41 10.07 12.18
C ILE A 92 -2.14 8.98 12.96
N THR A 93 -2.40 9.21 14.26
CA THR A 93 -3.18 8.35 15.15
C THR A 93 -4.09 9.22 16.00
N VAL A 94 -5.03 8.60 16.74
CA VAL A 94 -5.72 9.27 17.86
C VAL A 94 -4.66 9.94 18.74
N ASP A 95 -4.77 11.25 18.91
CA ASP A 95 -3.89 12.12 19.71
C ASP A 95 -2.45 12.38 19.17
N VAL A 96 -2.09 11.86 17.99
CA VAL A 96 -0.76 12.13 17.38
C VAL A 96 -0.92 13.02 16.15
N MET A 97 -0.68 14.32 16.35
CA MET A 97 -0.59 15.31 15.27
C MET A 97 0.86 15.50 14.84
N VAL A 98 1.17 15.26 13.58
CA VAL A 98 2.50 15.54 13.02
C VAL A 98 2.43 16.82 12.20
N GLY A 99 3.00 17.89 12.75
CA GLY A 99 2.99 19.25 12.20
C GLY A 99 4.09 19.53 11.18
N ALA A 100 5.35 19.23 11.51
CA ALA A 100 6.51 19.43 10.64
C ALA A 100 7.53 18.30 10.87
N VAL A 101 8.04 17.71 9.79
CA VAL A 101 9.21 16.83 9.85
C VAL A 101 10.41 17.70 9.47
N ASN A 102 11.29 17.98 10.44
CA ASN A 102 12.50 18.77 10.24
C ASN A 102 13.71 17.97 10.74
N PRO A 103 14.73 17.68 9.91
CA PRO A 103 14.83 18.02 8.48
C PRO A 103 13.76 17.33 7.60
N PRO A 104 13.52 17.84 6.37
CA PRO A 104 12.66 17.14 5.41
C PRO A 104 13.18 15.72 5.13
N PRO A 105 12.29 14.76 4.81
CA PRO A 105 12.68 13.38 4.54
C PRO A 105 13.69 13.25 3.39
N PRO A 106 14.51 12.20 3.37
CA PRO A 106 15.38 11.91 2.24
C PRO A 106 14.53 11.72 0.98
N TRP A 107 14.72 12.61 -0.01
CA TRP A 107 13.96 12.60 -1.26
C TRP A 107 14.14 11.29 -2.05
N GLN A 108 15.27 10.59 -1.87
CA GLN A 108 15.57 9.34 -2.57
C GLN A 108 14.55 8.21 -2.29
N GLU A 109 13.81 8.29 -1.19
CA GLU A 109 12.80 7.28 -0.83
C GLU A 109 11.41 7.56 -1.45
N ALA A 110 11.18 8.77 -1.96
CA ALA A 110 9.90 9.22 -2.53
C ALA A 110 9.69 8.78 -4.00
N THR A 111 9.95 7.50 -4.27
CA THR A 111 9.80 6.89 -5.59
C THR A 111 8.34 6.79 -6.05
N ALA A 112 8.11 6.67 -7.36
CA ALA A 112 6.79 6.43 -7.94
C ALA A 112 6.13 5.16 -7.37
N ARG A 113 6.93 4.10 -7.17
CA ARG A 113 6.47 2.86 -6.51
C ARG A 113 5.98 3.10 -5.08
N ALA A 114 6.74 3.85 -4.28
CA ALA A 114 6.32 4.17 -2.91
C ALA A 114 5.03 5.00 -2.90
N TRP A 115 4.83 5.88 -3.90
CA TRP A 115 3.58 6.62 -4.05
C TRP A 115 2.42 5.70 -4.40
N VAL A 116 2.61 4.76 -5.32
CA VAL A 116 1.60 3.75 -5.69
C VAL A 116 1.19 2.90 -4.48
N ASP A 117 2.15 2.43 -3.69
CA ASP A 117 1.88 1.69 -2.46
C ASP A 117 1.08 2.54 -1.46
N ALA A 118 1.45 3.82 -1.28
CA ALA A 118 0.73 4.76 -0.42
C ALA A 118 -0.71 4.98 -0.88
N MET A 119 -0.92 5.10 -2.19
CA MET A 119 -2.25 5.23 -2.79
C MET A 119 -3.08 3.97 -2.58
N TRP A 120 -2.50 2.77 -2.69
CA TRP A 120 -3.21 1.53 -2.38
C TRP A 120 -3.65 1.45 -0.92
N CYS A 121 -2.79 1.80 0.04
CA CYS A 121 -3.19 1.90 1.44
C CYS A 121 -4.37 2.86 1.63
N THR A 122 -4.26 4.04 1.01
CA THR A 122 -5.27 5.10 1.11
C THR A 122 -6.62 4.67 0.55
N LEU A 123 -6.63 3.99 -0.61
CA LEU A 123 -7.84 3.46 -1.23
C LEU A 123 -8.46 2.31 -0.42
N ALA A 124 -7.63 1.43 0.15
CA ALA A 124 -8.10 0.30 0.97
C ALA A 124 -8.96 0.73 2.15
N ILE A 125 -8.55 1.80 2.85
CA ILE A 125 -9.29 2.31 4.02
C ILE A 125 -10.16 3.53 3.72
N ALA A 126 -10.18 4.00 2.46
CA ALA A 126 -10.89 5.21 2.04
C ALA A 126 -10.58 6.46 2.89
N ASP A 127 -9.32 6.68 3.26
CA ASP A 127 -8.93 7.85 4.07
C ASP A 127 -8.93 9.13 3.23
N GLY A 128 -9.94 9.97 3.44
CA GLY A 128 -10.11 11.22 2.68
C GLY A 128 -8.97 12.21 2.84
N THR A 129 -8.30 12.23 3.99
CA THR A 129 -7.18 13.14 4.25
C THR A 129 -5.93 12.70 3.47
N ALA A 130 -5.50 11.46 3.63
CA ALA A 130 -4.37 10.90 2.88
C ALA A 130 -4.63 10.97 1.37
N HIS A 131 -5.86 10.69 0.96
CA HIS A 131 -6.30 10.80 -0.44
C HIS A 131 -6.08 12.20 -0.99
N ALA A 132 -6.62 13.23 -0.33
CA ALA A 132 -6.50 14.61 -0.79
C ALA A 132 -5.04 15.06 -0.91
N TRP A 133 -4.17 14.61 0.01
CA TRP A 133 -2.75 14.91 -0.06
C TRP A 133 -2.07 14.25 -1.25
N LEU A 134 -2.22 12.93 -1.39
CA LEU A 134 -1.55 12.17 -2.45
C LEU A 134 -2.02 12.59 -3.84
N THR A 135 -3.32 12.90 -4.02
CA THR A 135 -3.84 13.34 -5.33
C THR A 135 -3.41 14.74 -5.73
N ASN A 136 -2.96 15.58 -4.79
CA ASN A 136 -2.45 16.93 -5.06
C ASN A 136 -0.97 16.95 -5.48
N ILE A 137 -0.31 15.79 -5.49
CA ILE A 137 1.09 15.68 -5.90
C ILE A 137 1.15 15.58 -7.42
N PRO A 138 1.81 16.54 -8.11
CA PRO A 138 1.89 16.49 -9.56
C PRO A 138 2.82 15.37 -10.02
N GLU A 139 2.51 14.76 -11.17
CA GLU A 139 3.36 13.75 -11.83
C GLU A 139 4.81 14.24 -12.00
N SER A 140 4.99 15.51 -12.36
CA SER A 140 6.30 16.12 -12.54
C SER A 140 7.17 16.06 -11.27
N ALA A 141 6.57 16.09 -10.08
CA ALA A 141 7.31 15.90 -8.84
C ALA A 141 7.76 14.44 -8.68
N LEU A 142 6.90 13.47 -8.99
CA LEU A 142 7.28 12.05 -8.97
C LEU A 142 8.41 11.75 -9.97
N LEU A 143 8.36 12.37 -11.15
CA LEU A 143 9.40 12.25 -12.19
C LEU A 143 10.75 12.81 -11.72
N GLN A 144 10.75 13.97 -11.06
CA GLN A 144 11.97 14.59 -10.53
C GLN A 144 12.59 13.78 -9.41
N ILE A 145 11.77 13.08 -8.62
CA ILE A 145 12.23 12.28 -7.49
C ILE A 145 12.74 10.89 -7.96
N GLY A 146 12.16 10.33 -9.02
CA GLY A 146 12.42 8.96 -9.50
C GLY A 146 13.63 8.75 -10.42
N VAL A 147 14.44 9.77 -10.74
CA VAL A 147 15.45 9.68 -11.83
C VAL A 147 16.52 8.57 -11.65
N GLN A 148 16.66 7.97 -10.46
CA GLN A 148 17.70 6.97 -10.20
C GLN A 148 17.35 5.52 -10.58
N THR A 149 16.11 5.17 -10.94
CA THR A 149 15.68 3.77 -11.21
C THR A 149 15.04 3.56 -12.59
N ALA A 150 15.71 4.07 -13.63
CA ALA A 150 15.23 4.26 -15.01
C ALA A 150 14.38 3.15 -15.70
N LYS A 151 14.43 1.86 -15.29
CA LYS A 151 13.63 0.79 -15.93
C LYS A 151 12.36 0.38 -15.19
N LEU A 152 12.31 0.54 -13.86
CA LEU A 152 11.12 0.19 -13.08
C LEU A 152 10.11 1.35 -13.08
N ASP A 153 10.60 2.57 -13.22
CA ASP A 153 9.78 3.78 -13.15
C ASP A 153 8.86 3.93 -14.38
N GLU A 154 9.23 3.39 -15.55
CA GLU A 154 8.39 3.40 -16.76
C GLU A 154 7.02 2.71 -16.55
N TYR A 155 6.94 1.76 -15.62
CA TYR A 155 5.69 1.11 -15.24
C TYR A 155 4.92 1.88 -14.15
N PHE A 156 5.63 2.39 -13.14
CA PHE A 156 4.97 2.99 -11.97
C PHE A 156 4.40 4.37 -12.25
N PHE A 157 4.92 5.15 -13.22
CA PHE A 157 4.31 6.44 -13.56
C PHE A 157 2.92 6.31 -14.18
N PRO A 158 2.69 5.52 -15.24
CA PRO A 158 1.33 5.30 -15.77
C PRO A 158 0.37 4.71 -14.73
N LEU A 159 0.86 3.79 -13.88
CA LEU A 159 0.05 3.24 -12.79
C LEU A 159 -0.32 4.32 -11.77
N ALA A 160 0.61 5.19 -11.38
CA ALA A 160 0.34 6.30 -10.47
C ALA A 160 -0.74 7.23 -11.03
N GLU A 161 -0.66 7.59 -12.31
CA GLU A 161 -1.67 8.41 -12.99
C GLU A 161 -3.03 7.70 -13.07
N THR A 162 -3.04 6.41 -13.39
CA THR A 162 -4.26 5.60 -13.40
C THR A 162 -4.94 5.63 -12.04
N LEU A 163 -4.19 5.37 -10.96
CA LEU A 163 -4.73 5.38 -9.60
C LEU A 163 -5.20 6.78 -9.20
N ARG A 164 -4.48 7.84 -9.57
CA ARG A 164 -4.92 9.22 -9.33
C ARG A 164 -6.22 9.53 -10.06
N ALA A 165 -6.35 9.12 -11.32
CA ALA A 165 -7.57 9.34 -12.11
C ALA A 165 -8.77 8.56 -11.55
N VAL A 166 -8.56 7.33 -11.07
CA VAL A 166 -9.57 6.53 -10.37
C VAL A 166 -9.97 7.18 -9.06
N ALA A 167 -8.98 7.59 -8.26
CA ALA A 167 -9.16 8.24 -6.95
C ALA A 167 -9.97 9.54 -7.07
N THR A 168 -9.61 10.40 -8.02
CA THR A 168 -10.26 11.70 -8.25
C THR A 168 -11.55 11.61 -9.05
N ARG A 169 -11.94 10.42 -9.52
CA ARG A 169 -13.10 10.18 -10.40
C ARG A 169 -13.09 11.08 -11.64
N SER A 170 -11.91 11.41 -12.16
CA SER A 170 -11.77 12.37 -13.26
C SER A 170 -12.35 11.86 -14.59
N GLY A 171 -12.64 10.56 -14.71
CA GLY A 171 -13.09 9.92 -15.95
C GLY A 171 -11.98 9.69 -16.99
N HIS A 172 -10.75 10.11 -16.73
CA HIS A 172 -9.63 10.07 -17.68
C HIS A 172 -8.67 8.88 -17.47
N HIS A 173 -9.11 7.82 -16.78
CA HIS A 173 -8.24 6.69 -16.40
C HIS A 173 -7.91 5.74 -17.56
N GLY A 174 -8.73 5.70 -18.63
CA GLY A 174 -8.59 4.72 -19.71
C GLY A 174 -7.25 4.78 -20.46
N LYS A 175 -6.79 5.98 -20.82
CA LYS A 175 -5.51 6.16 -21.53
C LYS A 175 -4.31 5.71 -20.69
N GLU A 176 -4.31 6.08 -19.41
CA GLU A 176 -3.19 5.75 -18.50
C GLU A 176 -3.19 4.27 -18.12
N LEU A 177 -4.38 3.65 -18.02
CA LEU A 177 -4.49 2.21 -17.80
C LEU A 177 -3.95 1.41 -18.98
N ILE A 178 -4.23 1.83 -20.22
CA ILE A 178 -3.65 1.22 -21.43
C ILE A 178 -2.12 1.35 -21.40
N ARG A 179 -1.59 2.55 -21.13
CA ARG A 179 -0.14 2.76 -20.99
C ARG A 179 0.48 1.86 -19.91
N THR A 180 -0.21 1.68 -18.79
CA THR A 180 0.22 0.78 -17.71
C THR A 180 0.30 -0.67 -18.18
N LEU A 181 -0.72 -1.14 -18.90
CA LEU A 181 -0.77 -2.50 -19.45
C LEU A 181 0.31 -2.73 -20.51
N GLU A 182 0.61 -1.72 -21.35
CA GLU A 182 1.65 -1.79 -22.37
C GLU A 182 3.07 -1.84 -21.77
N ALA A 183 3.32 -1.11 -20.67
CA ALA A 183 4.62 -1.11 -19.98
C ALA A 183 4.88 -2.41 -19.19
N MET A 184 3.82 -3.14 -18.84
CA MET A 184 3.85 -4.27 -17.89
C MET A 184 4.70 -5.48 -18.32
N PRO A 185 4.67 -5.99 -19.57
CA PRO A 185 5.41 -7.20 -19.94
C PRO A 185 6.93 -7.06 -19.79
N ASN A 186 7.45 -5.85 -20.02
CA ASN A 186 8.87 -5.56 -19.86
C ASN A 186 9.25 -5.41 -18.37
N ALA A 187 8.35 -4.86 -17.56
CA ALA A 187 8.56 -4.63 -16.13
C ALA A 187 8.42 -5.92 -15.30
N ALA A 188 7.42 -6.77 -15.58
CA ALA A 188 7.15 -8.00 -14.83
C ALA A 188 8.34 -8.97 -14.84
N ARG A 189 9.08 -9.06 -15.94
CA ARG A 189 10.30 -9.89 -16.05
C ARG A 189 11.46 -9.40 -15.18
N ALA A 190 11.42 -8.16 -14.72
CA ALA A 190 12.47 -7.56 -13.90
C ALA A 190 12.27 -7.78 -12.40
N SER A 191 11.08 -8.19 -11.94
CA SER A 191 10.80 -8.33 -10.51
C SER A 191 9.70 -9.35 -10.22
N SER A 192 9.98 -10.29 -9.31
CA SER A 192 8.99 -11.24 -8.80
C SER A 192 7.78 -10.57 -8.14
N ARG A 193 7.94 -9.35 -7.61
CA ARG A 193 6.81 -8.58 -7.07
C ARG A 193 5.93 -8.06 -8.20
N LEU A 194 6.51 -7.51 -9.26
CA LEU A 194 5.74 -6.98 -10.37
C LEU A 194 4.90 -8.08 -11.01
N GLU A 195 5.49 -9.24 -11.25
CA GLU A 195 4.80 -10.43 -11.76
C GLU A 195 3.69 -10.92 -10.82
N ARG A 196 3.94 -10.97 -9.50
CA ARG A 196 3.02 -11.64 -8.56
C ARG A 196 1.99 -10.74 -7.90
N ILE A 197 2.27 -9.44 -7.82
CA ILE A 197 1.42 -8.47 -7.11
C ILE A 197 0.90 -7.40 -8.07
N ASP A 198 1.81 -6.67 -8.70
CA ASP A 198 1.43 -5.43 -9.40
C ASP A 198 0.71 -5.72 -10.73
N GLU A 199 1.15 -6.72 -11.51
CA GLU A 199 0.47 -7.16 -12.73
C GLU A 199 -0.95 -7.69 -12.45
N PRO A 200 -1.15 -8.68 -11.56
CA PRO A 200 -2.49 -9.15 -11.23
C PRO A 200 -3.39 -8.02 -10.71
N ALA A 201 -2.84 -7.08 -9.92
CA ALA A 201 -3.59 -5.93 -9.43
C ALA A 201 -4.10 -5.02 -10.54
N VAL A 202 -3.28 -4.74 -11.56
CA VAL A 202 -3.72 -3.92 -12.69
C VAL A 202 -4.75 -4.65 -13.56
N ARG A 203 -4.63 -5.97 -13.74
CA ARG A 203 -5.64 -6.76 -14.44
C ARG A 203 -6.98 -6.75 -13.69
N THR A 204 -6.95 -6.90 -12.36
CA THR A 204 -8.15 -6.78 -11.53
C THR A 204 -8.74 -5.38 -11.55
N LEU A 205 -7.90 -4.33 -11.55
CA LEU A 205 -8.34 -2.95 -11.71
C LEU A 205 -9.04 -2.74 -13.06
N PHE A 206 -8.48 -3.28 -14.14
CA PHE A 206 -9.06 -3.20 -15.48
C PHE A 206 -10.46 -3.82 -15.52
N ALA A 207 -10.60 -5.08 -15.08
CA ALA A 207 -11.91 -5.74 -15.04
C ALA A 207 -12.94 -4.97 -14.19
N LEU A 208 -12.49 -4.42 -13.05
CA LEU A 208 -13.33 -3.57 -12.20
C LEU A 208 -13.80 -2.29 -12.92
N LEU A 209 -12.94 -1.64 -13.69
CA LEU A 209 -13.25 -0.38 -14.37
C LEU A 209 -14.14 -0.60 -15.60
N GLU A 210 -14.02 -1.74 -16.28
CA GLU A 210 -14.91 -2.17 -17.36
C GLU A 210 -16.31 -2.62 -16.85
N GLY A 211 -16.49 -2.75 -15.54
CA GLY A 211 -17.73 -3.28 -14.96
C GLY A 211 -17.94 -4.78 -15.21
N ASP A 212 -16.89 -5.51 -15.60
CA ASP A 212 -16.90 -6.95 -15.79
C ASP A 212 -16.83 -7.66 -14.43
N GLN A 213 -17.99 -7.86 -13.80
CA GLN A 213 -18.06 -8.50 -12.48
C GLN A 213 -17.49 -9.94 -12.45
N PRO A 214 -17.81 -10.83 -13.42
CA PRO A 214 -17.15 -12.13 -13.50
C PRO A 214 -15.63 -12.03 -13.62
N GLY A 215 -15.13 -11.21 -14.54
CA GLY A 215 -13.68 -11.03 -14.73
C GLY A 215 -12.99 -10.37 -13.53
N TYR A 216 -13.67 -9.45 -12.84
CA TYR A 216 -13.19 -8.87 -11.58
C TYR A 216 -13.02 -9.92 -10.50
N THR A 217 -14.03 -10.79 -10.33
CA THR A 217 -14.00 -11.84 -9.30
C THR A 217 -12.88 -12.85 -9.59
N GLU A 218 -12.78 -13.32 -10.84
CA GLU A 218 -11.74 -14.26 -11.27
C GLU A 218 -10.33 -13.67 -11.09
N SER A 219 -10.12 -12.44 -11.57
CA SER A 219 -8.82 -11.77 -11.46
C SER A 219 -8.46 -11.46 -10.01
N LEU A 220 -9.42 -11.12 -9.14
CA LEU A 220 -9.17 -10.91 -7.72
C LEU A 220 -8.71 -12.19 -7.03
N VAL A 221 -9.32 -13.34 -7.33
CA VAL A 221 -8.86 -14.65 -6.83
C VAL A 221 -7.42 -14.89 -7.27
N ALA A 222 -7.12 -14.69 -8.56
CA ALA A 222 -5.76 -14.85 -9.09
C ALA A 222 -4.74 -13.91 -8.40
N LEU A 223 -5.12 -12.65 -8.13
CA LEU A 223 -4.28 -11.70 -7.38
C LEU A 223 -4.01 -12.20 -5.95
N LEU A 224 -5.01 -12.72 -5.25
CA LEU A 224 -4.86 -13.21 -3.88
C LEU A 224 -4.02 -14.50 -3.81
N GLU A 225 -4.19 -15.41 -4.75
CA GLU A 225 -3.37 -16.63 -4.86
C GLU A 225 -1.91 -16.29 -5.21
N SER A 226 -1.71 -15.35 -6.13
CA SER A 226 -0.37 -14.91 -6.51
C SER A 226 0.33 -14.16 -5.36
N HIS A 227 -0.42 -13.35 -4.60
CA HIS A 227 0.07 -12.71 -3.38
C HIS A 227 0.48 -13.72 -2.31
N ARG A 228 -0.34 -14.75 -2.08
CA ARG A 228 0.02 -15.86 -1.19
C ARG A 228 1.34 -16.49 -1.61
N ALA A 229 1.50 -16.82 -2.89
CA ALA A 229 2.73 -17.43 -3.39
C ALA A 229 3.94 -16.49 -3.25
N TYR A 230 3.74 -15.18 -3.42
CA TYR A 230 4.77 -14.17 -3.14
C TYR A 230 5.14 -14.13 -1.64
N ALA A 231 4.15 -14.16 -0.75
CA ALA A 231 4.35 -14.18 0.70
C ALA A 231 5.12 -15.43 1.17
N GLU A 232 4.76 -16.62 0.66
CA GLU A 232 5.41 -17.89 1.00
C GLU A 232 6.88 -17.94 0.53
N ALA A 233 7.18 -17.33 -0.61
CA ALA A 233 8.53 -17.27 -1.18
C ALA A 233 9.47 -16.33 -0.41
N LEU A 234 8.95 -15.41 0.40
CA LEU A 234 9.76 -14.51 1.22
C LEU A 234 10.16 -15.18 2.54
N ALA A 235 11.44 -15.06 2.90
CA ALA A 235 11.99 -15.67 4.11
C ALA A 235 11.53 -14.98 5.41
N SER A 236 11.13 -13.71 5.33
CA SER A 236 10.67 -12.92 6.48
C SER A 236 9.22 -12.46 6.33
N ALA A 237 8.46 -12.57 7.42
CA ALA A 237 7.12 -12.04 7.49
C ALA A 237 7.18 -10.51 7.63
N GLY A 238 6.65 -9.80 6.64
CA GLY A 238 6.33 -8.37 6.70
C GLY A 238 4.87 -8.14 6.30
N PRO A 239 4.29 -6.95 6.45
CA PRO A 239 2.86 -6.72 6.20
C PRO A 239 2.49 -6.78 4.76
N ARG A 240 3.44 -6.48 3.87
CA ARG A 240 3.28 -6.73 2.43
C ARG A 240 3.08 -8.21 2.14
N THR A 241 3.44 -9.10 3.07
CA THR A 241 3.16 -10.54 3.06
C THR A 241 1.93 -10.93 3.89
N LEU A 242 1.44 -10.05 4.77
CA LEU A 242 0.24 -10.30 5.60
C LEU A 242 -1.05 -9.84 4.89
N LEU A 243 -0.97 -8.72 4.15
CA LEU A 243 -2.10 -8.13 3.44
C LEU A 243 -1.70 -7.80 2.01
N SER A 244 -2.60 -8.07 1.08
CA SER A 244 -2.49 -7.58 -0.29
C SER A 244 -3.12 -6.20 -0.36
N LEU A 245 -2.29 -5.15 -0.23
CA LEU A 245 -2.75 -3.75 -0.31
C LEU A 245 -3.59 -3.49 -1.57
N PRO A 246 -3.19 -3.95 -2.77
CA PRO A 246 -4.00 -3.75 -3.96
C PRO A 246 -5.34 -4.50 -3.90
N ALA A 247 -5.36 -5.74 -3.39
CA ALA A 247 -6.63 -6.48 -3.27
C ALA A 247 -7.60 -5.80 -2.30
N CYS A 248 -7.12 -5.31 -1.16
CA CYS A 248 -7.92 -4.53 -0.22
C CYS A 248 -8.48 -3.25 -0.88
N ALA A 249 -7.63 -2.49 -1.58
CA ALA A 249 -8.08 -1.30 -2.29
C ALA A 249 -9.13 -1.60 -3.36
N LEU A 250 -8.94 -2.67 -4.12
CA LEU A 250 -9.83 -3.07 -5.21
C LEU A 250 -11.18 -3.56 -4.69
N GLU A 251 -11.19 -4.35 -3.61
CA GLU A 251 -12.42 -4.74 -2.91
C GLU A 251 -13.20 -3.52 -2.38
N ARG A 252 -12.51 -2.57 -1.72
CA ARG A 252 -13.13 -1.33 -1.26
C ARG A 252 -13.72 -0.53 -2.41
N LEU A 253 -12.98 -0.39 -3.51
CA LEU A 253 -13.46 0.28 -4.72
C LEU A 253 -14.65 -0.44 -5.35
N ALA A 254 -14.63 -1.77 -5.45
CA ALA A 254 -15.74 -2.57 -5.95
C ALA A 254 -17.01 -2.38 -5.13
N ARG A 255 -16.91 -2.47 -3.80
CA ARG A 255 -18.02 -2.21 -2.87
C ARG A 255 -18.58 -0.79 -3.05
N SER A 256 -17.73 0.21 -3.23
CA SER A 256 -18.17 1.60 -3.49
C SER A 256 -18.95 1.77 -4.81
N ARG A 257 -18.84 0.80 -5.72
CA ARG A 257 -19.57 0.72 -7.00
C ARG A 257 -20.72 -0.29 -6.98
N GLY A 258 -21.05 -0.86 -5.82
CA GLY A 258 -22.12 -1.86 -5.67
C GLY A 258 -21.74 -3.27 -6.16
N ILE A 259 -20.46 -3.53 -6.43
CA ILE A 259 -19.97 -4.86 -6.80
C ILE A 259 -19.56 -5.62 -5.53
N VAL A 260 -20.05 -6.85 -5.41
CA VAL A 260 -19.70 -7.77 -4.32
C VAL A 260 -19.10 -9.03 -4.96
N SER A 261 -17.81 -9.29 -4.69
CA SER A 261 -17.10 -10.45 -5.26
C SER A 261 -17.50 -11.78 -4.63
N GLY A 262 -17.89 -11.77 -3.34
CA GLY A 262 -18.11 -12.98 -2.54
C GLY A 262 -16.82 -13.74 -2.18
N VAL A 263 -15.65 -13.17 -2.48
CA VAL A 263 -14.33 -13.75 -2.18
C VAL A 263 -14.00 -13.51 -0.71
N VAL A 264 -13.57 -14.55 0.00
CA VAL A 264 -13.14 -14.47 1.40
C VAL A 264 -11.66 -14.86 1.47
N SER A 265 -10.83 -13.94 1.95
CA SER A 265 -9.38 -14.16 2.08
C SER A 265 -8.80 -13.43 3.28
N ALA A 266 -7.88 -14.08 3.99
CA ALA A 266 -7.11 -13.45 5.06
C ALA A 266 -6.19 -12.34 4.56
N TYR A 267 -5.81 -12.37 3.27
CA TYR A 267 -4.98 -11.33 2.64
C TYR A 267 -5.79 -10.08 2.22
N ALA A 268 -7.12 -10.16 2.24
CA ALA A 268 -8.05 -9.04 2.03
C ALA A 268 -9.26 -9.16 2.97
N PRO A 269 -9.04 -9.01 4.28
CA PRO A 269 -10.05 -9.32 5.28
C PRO A 269 -11.18 -8.29 5.23
N GLU A 270 -12.42 -8.76 5.39
CA GLU A 270 -13.62 -7.93 5.30
C GLU A 270 -13.65 -6.76 6.29
N LEU A 271 -12.95 -6.89 7.41
CA LEU A 271 -12.83 -5.84 8.40
C LEU A 271 -12.22 -4.55 7.83
N VAL A 272 -11.35 -4.64 6.83
CA VAL A 272 -10.76 -3.46 6.16
C VAL A 272 -11.84 -2.62 5.47
N PHE A 273 -12.97 -3.22 5.10
CA PHE A 273 -14.03 -2.56 4.33
C PHE A 273 -15.23 -2.11 5.17
N THR A 274 -15.30 -2.53 6.43
CA THR A 274 -16.43 -2.26 7.32
C THR A 274 -16.16 -1.15 8.33
N ALA A 275 -14.91 -0.69 8.40
CA ALA A 275 -14.46 0.43 9.23
C ALA A 275 -14.51 1.80 8.50
#